data_AF-A0A7D9LB94-F1
#
_entry.id   AF-A0A7D9LB94-F1
#
_cell.length_a   1.000
_cell.length_b   1.000
_cell.length_c   1.000
_cell.angle_alpha   90.00
_cell.angle_beta   90.00
_cell.angle_gamma   90.00
#
_symmetry.space_group_name_H-M   'P 1'
#
loop_
_entity.id
_entity.type
_entity.pdbx_description
1 polymer ?
#
loop_
_entity_poly.entity_id
_entity_poly.type
_entity_poly.pdbx_seq_one_letter_code
_entity_poly.pdbx_strand_id
1 'polypeptide(L)'
;MVLIPMAADQPRQADLVRHKELGVAIEWKSIKANGKVLRNAINEVLNNKVYKENTKRLSTIMKDRKQTPSQEGADWIEYALRHDGAPHLTSEAIDLPEYKLHMFDVFIFLVVVVCLVIYPILRLCCCIFRACGRKMQVKEKQT
;
A
#
# COMPACT_ATOMS: atom_id res chain seq x y z
N MET A 1 -14.24 15.78 -10.24
CA MET A 1 -13.96 14.32 -10.22
C MET A 1 -14.56 13.67 -8.98
N VAL A 2 -14.95 12.39 -9.00
CA VAL A 2 -15.32 11.64 -7.79
C VAL A 2 -14.25 10.57 -7.57
N LEU A 3 -13.55 10.60 -6.42
CA LEU A 3 -12.50 9.63 -6.08
C LEU A 3 -12.97 8.67 -4.99
N ILE A 4 -12.53 7.43 -5.10
CA ILE A 4 -12.76 6.37 -4.10
C ILE A 4 -11.38 5.77 -3.79
N PRO A 5 -10.59 6.39 -2.90
CA PRO A 5 -9.24 5.93 -2.64
C PRO A 5 -9.26 4.59 -1.88
N MET A 6 -8.49 3.62 -2.39
CA MET A 6 -8.41 2.26 -1.81
C MET A 6 -7.06 2.00 -1.14
N ALA A 7 -5.95 2.29 -1.83
CA ALA A 7 -4.60 2.00 -1.35
C ALA A 7 -3.53 2.81 -2.09
N ALA A 8 -2.27 2.61 -1.68
CA ALA A 8 -1.08 3.21 -2.28
C ALA A 8 -1.11 4.75 -2.29
N ASP A 9 -0.94 5.37 -3.45
CA ASP A 9 -0.89 6.81 -3.61
C ASP A 9 -2.28 7.47 -3.67
N GLN A 10 -3.34 6.68 -3.89
CA GLN A 10 -4.70 7.19 -4.06
C GLN A 10 -5.21 8.04 -2.88
N PRO A 11 -4.98 7.70 -1.59
CA PRO A 11 -5.40 8.55 -0.47
C PRO A 11 -4.77 9.94 -0.53
N ARG A 12 -3.47 10.02 -0.82
CA ARG A 12 -2.75 11.29 -0.98
C ARG A 12 -3.31 12.10 -2.15
N GLN A 13 -3.64 11.44 -3.27
CA GLN A 13 -4.27 12.09 -4.42
C GLN A 13 -5.68 12.59 -4.10
N ALA A 14 -6.45 11.86 -3.30
CA ALA A 14 -7.76 12.27 -2.82
C ALA A 14 -7.70 13.55 -1.98
N ASP A 15 -6.73 13.66 -1.08
CA ASP A 15 -6.54 14.87 -0.27
C ASP A 15 -6.14 16.07 -1.13
N LEU A 16 -5.26 15.86 -2.13
CA LEU A 16 -4.93 16.90 -3.10
C LEU A 16 -6.14 17.39 -3.89
N VAL A 17 -7.04 16.48 -4.30
CA VAL A 17 -8.27 16.85 -5.02
C VAL A 17 -9.21 17.64 -4.14
N ARG A 18 -9.38 17.26 -2.87
CA ARG A 18 -10.19 18.03 -1.90
C ARG A 18 -9.61 19.42 -1.69
N HIS A 19 -8.32 19.51 -1.37
CA HIS A 19 -7.63 20.76 -1.08
C HIS A 19 -7.61 21.72 -2.28
N LYS A 20 -7.52 21.19 -3.50
CA LYS A 20 -7.53 22.00 -4.74
C LYS A 20 -8.94 22.19 -5.30
N GLU A 21 -9.98 21.72 -4.61
CA GLU A 21 -11.37 21.80 -5.05
C GLU A 21 -11.54 21.33 -6.50
N LEU A 22 -10.98 20.15 -6.82
CA LEU A 22 -11.07 19.52 -8.15
C LEU A 22 -12.18 18.45 -8.20
N GLY A 23 -12.81 18.20 -7.06
CA GLY A 23 -13.85 17.22 -6.92
C GLY A 23 -14.04 16.75 -5.48
N VAL A 24 -14.72 15.62 -5.36
CA VAL A 24 -15.07 15.00 -4.08
C VAL A 24 -14.33 13.67 -3.97
N ALA A 25 -13.85 13.35 -2.77
CA ALA A 25 -13.34 12.02 -2.46
C ALA A 25 -14.18 11.37 -1.35
N ILE A 26 -14.64 10.15 -1.60
CA ILE A 26 -15.53 9.37 -0.73
C ILE A 26 -14.86 8.06 -0.35
N GLU A 27 -15.01 7.65 0.90
CA GLU A 27 -14.44 6.38 1.36
C GLU A 27 -15.27 5.19 0.87
N TRP A 28 -14.59 4.10 0.53
CA TRP A 28 -15.23 2.84 0.16
C TRP A 28 -16.26 2.36 1.20
N LYS A 29 -15.92 2.50 2.49
CA LYS A 29 -16.80 2.13 3.61
C LYS A 29 -18.11 2.91 3.59
N SER A 30 -18.08 4.19 3.25
CA SER A 30 -19.27 5.05 3.17
C SER A 30 -20.22 4.61 2.05
N ILE A 31 -19.68 4.20 0.90
CA ILE A 31 -20.47 3.67 -0.22
C ILE A 31 -21.12 2.34 0.16
N LYS A 32 -20.35 1.44 0.78
CA LYS A 32 -20.86 0.14 1.24
C LYS A 32 -22.00 0.29 2.25
N ALA A 33 -21.91 1.28 3.13
CA ALA A 33 -22.95 1.59 4.11
C ALA A 33 -24.20 2.21 3.47
N ASN A 34 -24.04 3.08 2.46
CA ASN A 34 -25.17 3.74 1.81
C ASN A 34 -24.84 4.11 0.35
N GLY A 35 -25.45 3.41 -0.60
CA GLY A 35 -25.27 3.67 -2.04
C GLY A 35 -25.68 5.09 -2.49
N LYS A 36 -26.52 5.82 -1.72
CA LYS A 36 -26.88 7.21 -2.02
C LYS A 36 -25.67 8.16 -1.91
N VAL A 37 -24.64 7.82 -1.14
CA VAL A 37 -23.41 8.61 -0.99
C VAL A 37 -22.75 8.84 -2.34
N LEU A 38 -22.63 7.80 -3.16
CA LEU A 38 -22.04 7.90 -4.49
C LEU A 38 -22.89 8.80 -5.40
N ARG A 39 -24.21 8.61 -5.40
CA ARG A 39 -25.14 9.45 -6.19
C ARG A 39 -25.03 10.92 -5.82
N ASN A 40 -24.97 11.22 -4.53
CA ASN A 40 -24.85 12.60 -4.03
C ASN A 40 -23.51 13.22 -4.45
N ALA A 41 -22.40 12.48 -4.33
CA ALA A 41 -21.09 12.96 -4.77
C ALA A 41 -21.04 13.23 -6.29
N ILE A 42 -21.68 12.39 -7.11
CA ILE A 42 -21.81 12.63 -8.55
C ILE A 42 -22.61 13.90 -8.82
N ASN A 43 -23.77 14.06 -8.17
CA ASN A 43 -24.60 15.25 -8.32
C ASN A 43 -23.86 16.54 -7.89
N GLU A 44 -23.11 16.48 -6.80
CA GLU A 44 -22.28 17.59 -6.33
C GLU A 44 -21.26 18.00 -7.38
N VAL A 45 -20.51 17.04 -7.94
CA VAL A 45 -19.49 17.32 -8.96
C VAL A 45 -20.08 17.86 -10.27
N LEU A 46 -21.30 17.42 -10.64
CA LEU A 46 -21.97 17.88 -11.86
C LEU A 46 -22.55 19.29 -11.75
N ASN A 47 -23.07 19.66 -10.57
CA ASN A 47 -23.80 20.92 -10.39
C ASN A 47 -22.91 22.06 -9.85
N ASN A 48 -21.86 21.72 -9.10
CA ASN A 48 -20.95 22.71 -8.56
C ASN A 48 -19.90 23.13 -9.60
N LYS A 49 -20.00 24.39 -10.07
CA LYS A 49 -19.13 24.94 -11.12
C LYS A 49 -17.67 25.09 -10.70
N VAL A 50 -17.39 25.24 -9.40
CA VAL A 50 -16.03 25.43 -8.87
C VAL A 50 -15.11 24.30 -9.33
N TYR A 51 -15.58 23.05 -9.27
CA TYR A 51 -14.80 21.90 -9.72
C TYR A 51 -14.42 21.98 -11.20
N LYS A 52 -15.35 22.44 -12.05
CA LYS A 52 -15.12 22.59 -13.49
C LYS A 52 -14.13 23.72 -13.79
N GLU A 53 -14.29 24.85 -13.11
CA GLU A 53 -13.43 26.02 -13.28
C GLU A 53 -11.99 25.72 -12.82
N ASN A 54 -11.83 25.13 -11.63
CA ASN A 54 -10.53 24.74 -11.11
C ASN A 54 -9.88 23.64 -11.97
N THR A 55 -10.64 22.66 -12.45
CA THR A 55 -10.12 21.63 -13.36
C THR A 55 -9.68 22.25 -14.70
N LYS A 56 -10.44 23.22 -15.24
CA LYS A 56 -10.06 23.92 -16.48
C LYS A 56 -8.79 24.76 -16.27
N ARG A 57 -8.68 25.48 -15.15
CA ARG A 57 -7.48 26.24 -14.78
C ARG A 57 -6.27 25.33 -14.67
N LEU A 58 -6.39 24.21 -13.95
CA LEU A 58 -5.32 23.23 -13.83
C LEU A 58 -4.94 22.62 -15.18
N SER A 59 -5.93 22.34 -16.04
CA SER A 59 -5.68 21.84 -17.40
C SER A 59 -4.85 22.82 -18.23
N THR A 60 -5.13 24.12 -18.14
CA THR A 60 -4.32 25.15 -18.83
C THR A 60 -2.88 25.12 -18.34
N ILE A 61 -2.68 25.11 -17.01
CA ILE A 61 -1.33 25.07 -16.41
C ILE A 61 -0.56 23.81 -16.83
N MET A 62 -1.21 22.65 -16.83
CA MET A 62 -0.54 21.39 -17.20
C MET A 62 -0.20 21.31 -18.69
N LYS A 63 -0.97 21.98 -19.54
CA LYS A 63 -0.71 22.05 -20.99
C LYS A 63 0.35 23.10 -21.34
N ASP A 64 0.57 24.06 -20.46
CA ASP A 64 1.61 25.08 -20.58
C ASP A 64 2.99 24.50 -20.23
N ARG A 65 3.52 23.68 -21.14
CA ARG A 65 4.86 23.09 -21.04
C ARG A 65 5.68 23.42 -22.27
N LYS A 66 7.00 23.50 -22.06
CA LYS A 66 7.99 23.90 -23.09
C LYS A 66 8.01 22.96 -24.31
N GLN A 67 7.80 21.66 -24.09
CA GLN A 67 7.82 20.64 -25.14
C GLN A 67 6.48 19.91 -25.19
N THR A 68 6.04 19.52 -26.38
CA THR A 68 4.85 18.68 -26.53
C THR A 68 5.11 17.27 -25.96
N PRO A 69 4.08 16.50 -25.54
CA PRO A 69 4.31 15.16 -25.00
C PRO A 69 4.99 14.22 -25.99
N SER A 70 4.74 14.43 -27.29
CA SER A 70 5.38 13.65 -28.35
C SER A 70 6.87 13.96 -28.47
N GLN A 71 7.26 15.24 -28.34
CA GLN A 71 8.67 15.64 -28.36
C GLN A 71 9.38 15.14 -27.12
N GLU A 72 8.79 15.34 -25.94
CA GLU A 72 9.32 14.84 -24.67
C GLU A 72 9.53 13.31 -24.72
N GLY A 73 8.56 12.57 -25.25
CA GLY A 73 8.69 11.12 -25.44
C GLY A 73 9.81 10.73 -26.41
N ALA A 74 9.95 11.44 -27.54
CA ALA A 74 11.05 11.22 -28.48
C ALA A 74 12.41 11.48 -27.82
N ASP A 75 12.53 12.57 -27.05
CA ASP A 75 13.76 12.91 -26.32
C ASP A 75 14.17 11.82 -25.32
N TRP A 76 13.20 11.23 -24.61
CA TRP A 76 13.45 10.11 -23.69
C TRP A 76 13.86 8.83 -24.41
N ILE A 77 13.27 8.53 -25.57
CA ILE A 77 13.68 7.40 -26.41
C ILE A 77 15.11 7.58 -26.89
N GLU A 78 15.43 8.77 -27.44
CA GLU A 78 16.79 9.07 -27.85
C GLU A 78 17.77 9.03 -26.67
N TYR A 79 17.36 9.53 -25.50
CA TYR A 79 18.17 9.45 -24.29
C TYR A 79 18.50 8.01 -23.91
N ALA A 80 17.51 7.11 -23.94
CA ALA A 80 17.72 5.70 -23.68
C ALA A 80 18.66 5.07 -24.71
N LEU A 81 18.48 5.37 -26.00
CA LEU A 81 19.36 4.88 -27.07
C LEU A 81 20.81 5.39 -26.93
N ARG A 82 21.00 6.65 -26.50
CA ARG A 82 22.33 7.23 -26.26
C ARG A 82 23.08 6.61 -25.07
N HIS A 83 22.37 5.94 -24.18
CA HIS A 83 22.94 5.35 -22.95
C HIS A 83 22.68 3.84 -22.86
N ASP A 84 22.69 3.15 -24.01
CA ASP A 84 22.58 1.69 -24.09
C ASP A 84 21.37 1.11 -23.32
N GLY A 85 20.23 1.79 -23.40
CA GLY A 85 19.00 1.44 -22.68
C GLY A 85 18.81 2.11 -21.32
N ALA A 86 19.72 3.00 -20.92
CA ALA A 86 19.71 3.74 -19.65
C ALA A 86 19.57 2.82 -18.41
N PRO A 87 20.50 1.88 -18.17
CA PRO A 87 20.42 0.94 -17.05
C PRO A 87 20.41 1.62 -15.67
N HIS A 88 20.91 2.85 -15.57
CA HIS A 88 20.85 3.66 -14.35
C HIS A 88 19.45 4.24 -14.04
N LEU A 89 18.52 4.22 -14.99
CA LEU A 89 17.12 4.60 -14.78
C LEU A 89 16.21 3.39 -14.53
N THR A 90 16.70 2.19 -14.80
CA THR A 90 15.97 0.96 -14.48
C THR A 90 16.17 0.60 -13.01
N SER A 91 15.12 0.09 -12.36
CA SER A 91 15.25 -0.40 -11.00
C SER A 91 16.05 -1.70 -11.00
N GLU A 92 17.10 -1.78 -10.17
CA GLU A 92 17.87 -3.01 -9.97
C GLU A 92 16.98 -4.19 -9.55
N ALA A 93 15.81 -3.91 -8.94
CA ALA A 93 14.83 -4.91 -8.54
C ALA A 93 14.33 -5.81 -9.70
N ILE A 94 14.44 -5.35 -10.95
CA ILE A 94 14.03 -6.13 -12.14
C ILE A 94 14.96 -7.32 -12.38
N ASP A 95 16.25 -7.15 -12.11
CA ASP A 95 17.28 -8.20 -12.33
C ASP A 95 17.46 -9.10 -11.10
N LEU A 96 16.77 -8.80 -10.00
CA LEU A 96 16.84 -9.59 -8.78
C LEU A 96 16.04 -10.90 -8.92
N PRO A 97 16.61 -12.04 -8.53
CA PRO A 97 15.84 -13.27 -8.42
C PRO A 97 14.78 -13.15 -7.32
N GLU A 98 13.64 -13.82 -7.50
CA GLU A 98 12.45 -13.66 -6.65
C GLU A 98 12.73 -13.82 -5.15
N TYR A 99 13.65 -14.72 -4.78
CA TYR A 99 13.99 -14.98 -3.38
C TYR A 99 14.70 -13.79 -2.69
N LYS A 100 15.46 -12.98 -3.44
CA LYS A 100 16.07 -11.74 -2.92
C LYS A 100 15.06 -10.61 -2.91
N LEU A 101 14.26 -10.49 -3.97
CA LEU A 101 13.21 -9.47 -4.08
C LEU A 101 12.20 -9.57 -2.92
N HIS A 102 11.82 -10.79 -2.54
CA HIS A 102 10.88 -11.07 -1.45
C HIS A 102 11.57 -11.36 -0.10
N MET A 103 12.89 -11.25 -0.02
CA MET A 103 13.67 -11.44 1.22
C MET A 103 13.37 -12.77 1.96
N PHE A 104 13.32 -13.89 1.23
CA PHE A 104 13.02 -15.19 1.82
C PHE A 104 14.06 -15.66 2.84
N ASP A 105 15.32 -15.27 2.67
CA ASP A 105 16.39 -15.52 3.62
C ASP A 105 16.11 -14.88 5.00
N VAL A 106 15.70 -13.61 5.01
CA VAL A 106 15.33 -12.87 6.22
C VAL A 106 14.07 -13.45 6.86
N PHE A 107 13.08 -13.85 6.05
CA PHE A 107 11.87 -14.50 6.55
C PHE A 107 12.18 -15.82 7.28
N ILE A 108 12.98 -16.69 6.66
CA ILE A 108 13.39 -17.97 7.26
C ILE A 108 14.20 -17.72 8.55
N PHE A 109 15.13 -16.77 8.52
CA PHE A 109 15.91 -16.40 9.71
C PHE A 109 15.00 -15.97 10.88
N LEU A 110 14.00 -15.13 10.61
CA LEU A 110 13.04 -14.68 11.64
C LEU A 110 12.23 -15.85 12.21
N VAL A 111 11.75 -16.76 11.35
CA VAL A 111 11.02 -17.97 11.78
C VAL A 111 11.87 -18.83 12.71
N VAL A 112 13.14 -19.06 12.36
CA VAL A 112 14.07 -19.84 13.20
C VAL A 112 14.26 -19.18 14.57
N VAL A 113 14.48 -17.87 14.61
CA VAL A 113 14.64 -17.13 15.87
C VAL A 113 13.38 -17.25 16.75
N VAL A 114 12.20 -17.08 16.16
CA VAL A 114 10.92 -17.23 16.86
C VAL A 114 10.75 -18.66 17.40
N CYS A 115 11.05 -19.68 16.61
CA CYS A 115 11.02 -21.07 17.05
C CYS A 115 11.99 -21.34 18.20
N LEU A 116 13.21 -20.82 18.14
CA LEU A 116 14.23 -20.99 19.19
C LEU A 116 13.84 -20.34 20.51
N VAL A 117 13.01 -19.28 20.50
CA VAL A 117 12.49 -18.64 21.71
C VAL A 117 11.23 -19.35 22.22
N ILE A 118 10.27 -19.64 21.34
CA ILE A 118 8.98 -20.24 21.74
C ILE A 118 9.15 -21.70 22.18
N TYR A 119 9.98 -22.49 21.49
CA TYR A 119 10.18 -23.91 21.79
C TYR A 119 10.64 -24.18 23.24
N PRO A 120 11.68 -23.53 23.79
CA PRO A 120 12.08 -23.74 25.17
C PRO A 120 11.02 -23.26 26.16
N ILE A 121 10.32 -22.16 25.88
CA ILE A 121 9.24 -21.64 26.75
C ILE A 121 8.12 -22.68 26.86
N LEU A 122 7.65 -23.20 25.73
CA LEU A 122 6.62 -24.25 25.71
C LEU A 122 7.10 -25.52 26.43
N ARG A 123 8.35 -25.93 26.21
CA ARG A 123 8.93 -27.08 26.92
C ARG A 123 8.98 -26.84 28.43
N LEU A 124 9.40 -25.66 28.88
CA LEU A 124 9.47 -25.29 30.28
C LEU A 124 8.08 -25.29 30.93
N CYS A 125 7.09 -24.68 30.26
CA CYS A 125 5.69 -24.71 30.68
C CYS A 125 5.17 -26.15 30.78
N CYS A 126 5.36 -27.00 29.76
CA CYS A 126 4.95 -28.40 29.80
C CYS A 126 5.65 -29.19 30.92
N CYS A 127 6.93 -28.94 31.17
CA CYS A 127 7.67 -29.54 32.28
C CYS A 127 7.08 -29.13 33.63
N ILE A 128 6.76 -27.85 33.83
CA ILE A 128 6.12 -27.34 35.05
C ILE A 128 4.72 -27.96 35.23
N PHE A 129 3.90 -28.01 34.18
CA PHE A 129 2.59 -28.65 34.23
C PHE A 129 2.66 -30.15 34.57
N ARG A 130 3.59 -30.90 33.97
CA ARG A 130 3.81 -32.32 34.28
C ARG A 130 4.32 -32.53 35.72
N ALA A 131 5.19 -31.64 36.21
CA ALA A 131 5.67 -31.69 37.58
C ALA A 131 4.55 -31.38 38.60
N CYS A 132 3.69 -30.40 38.32
CA CYS A 132 2.51 -30.11 39.14
C CYS A 132 1.49 -31.26 39.12
N GLY A 133 1.20 -31.85 37.95
CA GLY A 133 0.29 -32.99 37.82
C GLY A 133 0.76 -34.25 38.58
N ARG A 134 2.08 -34.54 38.58
CA ARG A 134 2.65 -35.64 39.38
C ARG A 134 2.51 -35.40 40.89
N LYS A 135 2.69 -34.17 41.37
CA LYS A 135 2.54 -33.85 42.80
C LYS A 135 1.11 -34.03 43.30
N MET A 136 0.11 -33.77 42.46
CA MET A 136 -1.31 -33.97 42.80
C MET A 136 -1.68 -35.46 42.92
N GLN A 137 -1.21 -36.29 41.98
CA GLN A 137 -1.41 -37.76 41.99
C GLN A 137 -0.73 -38.48 43.15
N VAL A 138 0.45 -38.01 43.59
CA VAL A 138 1.15 -38.58 44.77
C VAL A 138 0.41 -38.26 46.06
N LYS A 139 -0.23 -37.09 46.15
CA LYS A 139 -1.00 -36.68 47.33
C LYS A 139 -2.32 -37.47 47.47
N GLU A 140 -2.96 -37.82 46.36
CA GLU A 140 -4.20 -38.60 46.31
C GLU A 140 -4.01 -40.09 46.69
N LYS A 141 -2.82 -40.67 46.44
CA LYS A 141 -2.50 -42.06 46.84
C LYS A 141 -2.07 -42.21 48.32
N GLN A 142 -1.80 -41.11 49.01
CA GLN A 142 -1.37 -41.09 50.42
C GLN A 142 -2.51 -40.75 51.39
N THR A 143 -3.73 -40.56 50.88
CA THR A 143 -4.96 -40.38 51.68
C THR A 143 -5.80 -41.65 51.53
#